data_AF-A0A9D7DTW0-F1
#
_entry.id   AF-A0A9D7DTW0-F1
#
_cell.length_a   1.000
_cell.length_b   1.000
_cell.length_c   1.000
_cell.angle_alpha   90.00
_cell.angle_beta   90.00
_cell.angle_gamma   90.00
#
_symmetry.space_group_name_H-M   'P 1'
#
loop_
_entity.id
_entity.type
_entity.pdbx_description
1 polymer ?
#
loop_
_entity_poly.entity_id
_entity_poly.type
_entity_poly.pdbx_seq_one_letter_code
_entity_poly.pdbx_strand_id
1 'polypeptide(L)'
;MHWNITLLWLAVLIPLTAATTASLHPVLNQVLNHYSEADDSLKRKAATFLFENMEGHSYMTFDLADTAGTVVAFDVLDYATFADLESSFKTLENTRGTLDFQKRAVTMDDSVITAEFVIDHVDRAMAAWRSRPWARDFSFAEFCEYILPYRGSNEPLELWREFFASRYDSAFNLMADPADPIEAASLINRDLMSWFHFDPRFYYHPTDQGLADMRSTTLGRCEDMTNLTIYAMRANGLAVTSDYTPYWANSGNNHAWNAIVTADGKVIPFMGAEANPGSYQLANKLAKVYRKTYSVQRDNLAFQVAIPEDLPKYLSSKSYTDVTRDYTTVRDVTLDFAAPDSITIGYLCVFNSGEWKAIHWSRLQNGAAVFSDMGVGIAYLPACFSDGKIVPVGAPFILAEDGSVHPTIADTTNLIRMELTATTKTTLEMSTDGIRKTNFLPDVVYELKFWRDGWQTLGTVAADDKPIVFDNVPSAAIYWLTAADSDREERIFTYENNQQVWW
;
A
#
# COMPACT_ATOMS: atom_id res chain seq x y z
N MET A 1 -33.70 -45.83 -11.59
CA MET A 1 -34.92 -45.04 -11.31
C MET A 1 -34.46 -43.64 -10.93
N HIS A 2 -34.59 -42.70 -11.86
CA HIS A 2 -34.21 -41.31 -11.68
C HIS A 2 -35.17 -40.63 -10.70
N TRP A 3 -34.61 -39.94 -9.70
CA TRP A 3 -35.33 -38.94 -8.93
C TRP A 3 -34.61 -37.61 -9.12
N ASN A 4 -35.16 -36.81 -10.02
CA ASN A 4 -34.92 -35.38 -10.15
C ASN A 4 -35.46 -34.70 -8.88
N ILE A 5 -34.61 -33.96 -8.18
CA ILE A 5 -35.06 -32.93 -7.24
C ILE A 5 -34.42 -31.62 -7.71
N THR A 6 -35.26 -30.85 -8.40
CA THR A 6 -34.99 -29.49 -8.86
C THR A 6 -35.01 -28.56 -7.64
N LEU A 7 -33.85 -28.05 -7.24
CA LEU A 7 -33.75 -26.96 -6.25
C LEU A 7 -34.03 -25.63 -6.96
N LEU A 8 -35.26 -25.13 -6.82
CA LEU A 8 -35.62 -23.76 -7.19
C LEU A 8 -34.90 -22.77 -6.27
N TRP A 9 -33.99 -21.99 -6.83
CA TRP A 9 -33.54 -20.74 -6.22
C TRP A 9 -34.66 -19.70 -6.38
N LEU A 10 -35.41 -19.44 -5.30
CA LEU A 10 -36.28 -18.28 -5.18
C LEU A 10 -35.38 -17.05 -4.94
N ALA A 11 -34.94 -16.41 -6.02
CA ALA A 11 -34.45 -15.05 -5.96
C ALA A 11 -35.62 -14.15 -5.55
N VAL A 12 -35.58 -13.61 -4.34
CA VAL A 12 -36.47 -12.54 -3.93
C VAL A 12 -36.08 -11.30 -4.75
N LEU A 13 -36.76 -11.13 -5.88
CA LEU A 13 -36.80 -9.88 -6.64
C LEU A 13 -37.47 -8.83 -5.75
N ILE A 14 -36.67 -8.05 -5.04
CA ILE A 14 -37.11 -6.76 -4.51
C ILE A 14 -37.39 -5.88 -5.74
N PRO A 15 -38.61 -5.37 -5.92
CA PRO A 15 -38.88 -4.47 -7.03
C PRO A 15 -38.06 -3.19 -6.85
N LEU A 16 -37.29 -2.80 -7.87
CA LEU A 16 -36.75 -1.45 -7.98
C LEU A 16 -37.93 -0.47 -8.07
N THR A 17 -38.41 -0.03 -6.92
CA THR A 17 -39.30 1.12 -6.82
C THR A 17 -38.44 2.37 -6.87
N ALA A 18 -38.60 3.14 -7.95
CA ALA A 18 -38.27 4.55 -8.11
C ALA A 18 -37.03 5.05 -7.34
N ALA A 19 -35.91 5.14 -8.05
CA ALA A 19 -34.81 6.00 -7.66
C ALA A 19 -35.37 7.41 -7.41
N THR A 20 -35.39 7.83 -6.15
CA THR A 20 -35.45 9.24 -5.79
C THR A 20 -34.37 9.94 -6.60
N THR A 21 -34.76 10.88 -7.47
CA THR A 21 -33.83 11.72 -8.22
C THR A 21 -32.99 12.51 -7.22
N ALA A 22 -31.83 11.96 -6.85
CA ALA A 22 -30.81 12.74 -6.18
C ALA A 22 -30.52 13.93 -7.11
N SER A 23 -30.64 15.15 -6.60
CA SER A 23 -30.25 16.32 -7.36
C SER A 23 -28.78 16.17 -7.75
N LEU A 24 -28.51 16.16 -9.06
CA LEU A 24 -27.14 16.12 -9.60
C LEU A 24 -26.27 17.18 -8.90
N HIS A 25 -25.03 16.82 -8.59
CA HIS A 25 -24.06 17.72 -7.97
C HIS A 25 -24.01 19.06 -8.75
N PRO A 26 -24.07 20.23 -8.09
CA PRO A 26 -24.16 21.51 -8.79
C PRO A 26 -23.05 21.74 -9.82
N VAL A 27 -21.82 21.34 -9.48
CA VAL A 27 -20.66 21.43 -10.39
C VAL A 27 -20.82 20.47 -11.58
N LEU A 28 -21.28 19.24 -11.35
CA LEU A 28 -21.52 18.29 -12.44
C LEU A 28 -22.57 18.83 -13.42
N ASN A 29 -23.63 19.49 -12.93
CA ASN A 29 -24.61 20.12 -13.82
C ASN A 29 -23.98 21.21 -14.70
N GLN A 30 -23.08 22.03 -14.16
CA GLN A 30 -22.36 23.04 -14.95
C GLN A 30 -21.49 22.39 -16.03
N VAL A 31 -20.75 21.32 -15.67
CA VAL A 31 -19.92 20.56 -16.61
C VAL A 31 -20.77 19.90 -17.71
N LEU A 32 -21.89 19.27 -17.36
CA LEU A 32 -22.79 18.63 -18.32
C LEU A 32 -23.50 19.64 -19.24
N ASN A 33 -23.75 20.86 -18.75
CA ASN A 33 -24.28 21.96 -19.57
C ASN A 33 -23.23 22.51 -20.53
N HIS A 34 -21.95 22.55 -20.13
CA HIS A 34 -20.84 22.91 -21.02
C HIS A 34 -20.70 21.90 -22.16
N TYR A 35 -20.87 20.61 -21.87
CA TYR A 35 -20.87 19.51 -22.83
C TYR A 35 -22.27 19.22 -23.40
N SER A 36 -22.88 20.20 -24.07
CA SER A 36 -24.25 20.10 -24.60
C SER A 36 -24.36 19.41 -25.96
N GLU A 37 -23.27 19.33 -26.72
CA GLU A 37 -23.30 18.88 -28.11
C GLU A 37 -23.21 17.34 -28.24
N ALA A 38 -23.67 16.80 -29.36
CA ALA A 38 -23.68 15.36 -29.60
C ALA A 38 -22.27 14.72 -29.56
N ASP A 39 -21.27 15.45 -30.05
CA ASP A 39 -19.86 15.01 -30.07
C ASP A 39 -19.21 14.98 -28.67
N ASP A 40 -19.86 15.59 -27.67
CA ASP A 40 -19.40 15.58 -26.28
C ASP A 40 -19.90 14.38 -25.47
N SER A 41 -20.62 13.44 -26.08
CA SER A 41 -21.22 12.30 -25.37
C SER A 41 -20.21 11.51 -24.52
N LEU A 42 -18.96 11.35 -24.97
CA LEU A 42 -17.90 10.70 -24.19
C LEU A 42 -17.34 11.61 -23.08
N LYS A 43 -17.25 12.92 -23.30
CA LYS A 43 -16.81 13.89 -22.28
C LYS A 43 -17.81 13.96 -21.13
N ARG A 44 -19.11 13.94 -21.44
CA ARG A 44 -20.19 13.83 -20.44
C ARG A 44 -20.04 12.57 -19.60
N LYS A 45 -19.84 11.41 -20.25
CA LYS A 45 -19.63 10.14 -19.55
C LYS A 45 -18.38 10.17 -18.66
N ALA A 46 -17.29 10.77 -19.13
CA ALA A 46 -16.05 10.89 -18.37
C ALA A 46 -16.24 11.78 -17.13
N ALA A 47 -16.90 12.92 -17.28
CA ALA A 47 -17.26 13.79 -16.17
C ALA A 47 -18.18 13.06 -15.16
N THR A 48 -19.21 12.37 -15.65
CA THR A 48 -20.10 11.56 -14.80
C THR A 48 -19.32 10.49 -14.03
N PHE A 49 -18.42 9.75 -14.68
CA PHE A 49 -17.56 8.76 -14.03
C PHE A 49 -16.74 9.38 -12.89
N LEU A 50 -16.15 10.56 -13.09
CA LEU A 50 -15.39 11.25 -12.06
C LEU A 50 -16.27 11.54 -10.83
N PHE A 51 -17.46 12.12 -11.03
CA PHE A 51 -18.37 12.46 -9.93
C PHE A 51 -19.01 11.24 -9.24
N GLU A 52 -19.34 10.18 -9.98
CA GLU A 52 -19.88 8.94 -9.41
C GLU A 52 -18.88 8.23 -8.50
N ASN A 53 -17.58 8.50 -8.67
CA ASN A 53 -16.50 7.87 -7.92
C ASN A 53 -15.70 8.86 -7.07
N MET A 54 -16.19 10.10 -6.90
CA MET A 54 -15.47 11.17 -6.18
C MET A 54 -15.56 11.03 -4.65
N GLU A 55 -16.55 10.30 -4.14
CA GLU A 55 -16.76 10.14 -2.70
C GLU A 55 -15.51 9.59 -2.01
N GLY A 56 -15.05 10.25 -0.94
CA GLY A 56 -13.89 9.82 -0.16
C GLY A 56 -12.55 10.36 -0.66
N HIS A 57 -12.50 10.94 -1.87
CA HIS A 57 -11.30 11.61 -2.34
C HIS A 57 -11.14 12.98 -1.68
N SER A 58 -9.91 13.31 -1.28
CA SER A 58 -9.62 14.52 -0.52
C SER A 58 -8.13 14.87 -0.48
N TYR A 59 -7.82 16.13 -0.23
CA TYR A 59 -6.53 16.57 0.28
C TYR A 59 -6.51 16.50 1.81
N MET A 60 -5.47 15.88 2.40
CA MET A 60 -5.32 15.76 3.85
C MET A 60 -4.08 16.50 4.33
N THR A 61 -4.25 17.32 5.38
CA THR A 61 -3.16 18.01 6.07
C THR A 61 -2.97 17.51 7.49
N PHE A 62 -1.73 17.52 7.96
CA PHE A 62 -1.35 17.05 9.29
C PHE A 62 -0.46 18.08 9.97
N ASP A 63 -0.59 18.19 11.28
CA ASP A 63 0.33 18.94 12.13
C ASP A 63 1.06 17.96 13.05
N LEU A 64 2.35 18.18 13.29
CA LEU A 64 3.08 17.44 14.32
C LEU A 64 2.62 17.96 15.70
N ALA A 65 2.17 17.07 16.57
CA ALA A 65 1.70 17.44 17.91
C ALA A 65 2.36 16.57 18.98
N ASP A 66 2.57 17.16 20.16
CA ASP A 66 3.02 16.42 21.35
C ASP A 66 1.85 15.74 22.08
N THR A 67 2.17 14.98 23.13
CA THR A 67 1.18 14.27 23.96
C THR A 67 0.10 15.17 24.58
N ALA A 68 0.35 16.47 24.69
CA ALA A 68 -0.63 17.45 25.17
C ALA A 68 -1.50 18.03 24.04
N GLY A 69 -1.30 17.61 22.79
CA GLY A 69 -1.96 18.16 21.61
C GLY A 69 -1.40 19.52 21.17
N THR A 70 -0.23 19.92 21.68
CA THR A 70 0.39 21.18 21.29
C THR A 70 1.10 20.99 19.96
N VAL A 71 0.76 21.82 18.97
CA VAL A 71 1.43 21.80 17.66
C VAL A 71 2.91 22.19 17.83
N VAL A 72 3.79 21.37 17.27
CA VAL A 72 5.24 21.53 17.26
C VAL A 72 5.65 21.94 15.85
N ALA A 73 6.31 23.09 15.71
CA ALA A 73 6.88 23.51 14.44
C ALA A 73 7.99 22.54 14.02
N PHE A 74 7.86 21.98 12.83
CA PHE A 74 8.78 20.99 12.29
C PHE A 74 8.72 21.05 10.76
N ASP A 75 9.87 21.23 10.12
CA ASP A 75 10.02 21.19 8.67
C ASP A 75 11.18 20.26 8.32
N VAL A 76 10.94 19.30 7.42
CA VAL A 76 11.95 18.34 6.97
C VAL A 76 13.13 19.02 6.28
N LEU A 77 12.91 20.19 5.69
CA LEU A 77 13.91 20.96 4.95
C LEU A 77 14.89 21.72 5.87
N ASP A 78 14.59 21.85 7.16
CA ASP A 78 15.48 22.48 8.14
C ASP A 78 16.71 21.61 8.49
N TYR A 79 16.71 20.34 8.08
CA TYR A 79 17.74 19.36 8.41
C TYR A 79 18.60 19.00 7.21
N ALA A 80 19.93 18.95 7.36
CA ALA A 80 20.83 18.63 6.25
C ALA A 80 20.78 17.15 5.83
N THR A 81 20.62 16.24 6.79
CA THR A 81 20.57 14.79 6.55
C THR A 81 19.45 14.13 7.34
N PHE A 82 19.08 12.91 6.96
CA PHE A 82 18.12 12.09 7.70
C PHE A 82 18.58 11.79 9.13
N ALA A 83 19.87 11.51 9.33
CA ALA A 83 20.42 11.26 10.66
C ALA A 83 20.31 12.50 11.58
N ASP A 84 20.52 13.70 11.05
CA ASP A 84 20.34 14.95 11.79
C ASP A 84 18.87 15.14 12.21
N LEU A 85 17.95 14.85 11.27
CA LEU A 85 16.51 14.90 11.49
C LEU A 85 16.10 13.91 12.59
N GLU A 86 16.47 12.63 12.50
CA GLU A 86 16.14 11.62 13.50
C GLU A 86 16.68 11.97 14.89
N SER A 87 17.94 12.43 14.96
CA SER A 87 18.54 12.86 16.22
C SER A 87 17.80 14.05 16.83
N SER A 88 17.35 15.01 16.00
CA SER A 88 16.56 16.15 16.44
C SER A 88 15.17 15.73 16.90
N PHE A 89 14.49 14.89 16.12
CA PHE A 89 13.17 14.36 16.44
C PHE A 89 13.17 13.61 17.78
N LYS A 90 14.15 12.72 18.00
CA LYS A 90 14.34 12.03 19.28
C LYS A 90 14.59 12.99 20.44
N THR A 91 15.31 14.09 20.21
CA THR A 91 15.51 15.13 21.22
C THR A 91 14.20 15.86 21.54
N LEU A 92 13.39 16.15 20.52
CA LEU A 92 12.06 16.72 20.72
C LEU A 92 11.16 15.76 21.51
N GLU A 93 11.16 14.46 21.20
CA GLU A 93 10.39 13.47 21.96
C GLU A 93 10.84 13.37 23.43
N ASN A 94 12.15 13.37 23.68
CA ASN A 94 12.69 13.35 25.05
C ASN A 94 12.27 14.59 25.88
N THR A 95 11.97 15.71 25.22
CA THR A 95 11.62 16.96 25.90
C THR A 95 10.12 17.20 25.98
N ARG A 96 9.33 16.71 25.02
CA ARG A 96 7.89 16.98 24.89
C ARG A 96 6.99 15.75 25.09
N GLY A 97 7.60 14.57 25.22
CA GLY A 97 6.89 13.30 25.10
C GLY A 97 6.71 12.87 23.64
N THR A 98 6.02 11.76 23.42
CA THR A 98 5.74 11.22 22.09
C THR A 98 5.18 12.28 21.16
N LEU A 99 5.71 12.33 19.95
CA LEU A 99 5.24 13.19 18.88
C LEU A 99 4.48 12.35 17.86
N ASP A 100 3.37 12.88 17.36
CA ASP A 100 2.58 12.21 16.34
C ASP A 100 2.03 13.21 15.33
N PHE A 101 1.94 12.79 14.06
CA PHE A 101 1.33 13.60 13.02
C PHE A 101 -0.19 13.43 13.08
N GLN A 102 -0.85 14.45 13.61
CA GLN A 102 -2.29 14.46 13.79
C GLN A 102 -2.98 15.13 12.62
N LYS A 103 -4.08 14.53 12.17
CA LYS A 103 -4.91 15.07 11.09
C LYS A 103 -5.44 16.45 11.48
N ARG A 104 -5.01 17.47 10.73
CA ARG A 104 -5.42 18.86 10.90
C ARG A 104 -6.71 19.16 10.14
N ALA A 105 -6.73 18.85 8.84
CA ALA A 105 -7.88 19.13 7.99
C ALA A 105 -8.00 18.09 6.87
N VAL A 106 -9.25 17.84 6.47
CA VAL A 106 -9.62 17.05 5.28
C VAL A 106 -10.44 17.95 4.38
N THR A 107 -9.93 18.23 3.20
CA THR A 107 -10.62 18.98 2.17
C THR A 107 -11.16 17.99 1.14
N MET A 108 -12.45 17.68 1.25
CA MET A 108 -13.12 16.77 0.32
C MET A 108 -13.26 17.40 -1.06
N ASP A 109 -12.98 16.65 -2.12
CA ASP A 109 -12.98 17.23 -3.47
C ASP A 109 -14.35 17.69 -3.91
N ASP A 110 -15.41 16.98 -3.54
CA ASP A 110 -16.80 17.35 -3.83
C ASP A 110 -17.15 18.76 -3.29
N SER A 111 -16.48 19.19 -2.23
CA SER A 111 -16.70 20.50 -1.60
C SER A 111 -15.94 21.66 -2.24
N VAL A 112 -14.85 21.40 -2.97
CA VAL A 112 -13.95 22.45 -3.50
C VAL A 112 -13.70 22.41 -5.00
N ILE A 113 -14.00 21.29 -5.67
CA ILE A 113 -13.74 21.15 -7.11
C ILE A 113 -14.62 22.11 -7.92
N THR A 114 -14.05 22.68 -8.98
CA THR A 114 -14.77 23.63 -9.85
C THR A 114 -15.09 23.03 -11.21
N ALA A 115 -16.05 23.61 -11.92
CA ALA A 115 -16.42 23.16 -13.26
C ALA A 115 -15.26 23.38 -14.24
N GLU A 116 -14.55 24.51 -14.13
CA GLU A 116 -13.37 24.84 -14.94
C GLU A 116 -12.27 23.79 -14.78
N PHE A 117 -12.00 23.35 -13.55
CA PHE A 117 -11.01 22.31 -13.27
C PHE A 117 -11.39 20.98 -13.95
N VAL A 118 -12.65 20.54 -13.79
CA VAL A 118 -13.10 19.27 -14.39
C VAL A 118 -13.09 19.34 -15.91
N ILE A 119 -13.54 20.45 -16.50
CA ILE A 119 -13.58 20.65 -17.95
C ILE A 119 -12.16 20.61 -18.53
N ASP A 120 -11.22 21.37 -17.96
CA ASP A 120 -9.82 21.39 -18.41
C ASP A 120 -9.22 19.97 -18.33
N HIS A 121 -9.47 19.27 -17.23
CA HIS A 121 -8.92 17.93 -17.03
C HIS A 121 -9.49 16.88 -17.98
N VAL A 122 -10.83 16.87 -18.17
CA VAL A 122 -11.51 15.95 -19.09
C VAL A 122 -11.07 16.21 -20.53
N ASP A 123 -11.03 17.48 -20.95
CA ASP A 123 -10.64 17.84 -22.32
C ASP A 123 -9.21 17.40 -22.64
N ARG A 124 -8.26 17.63 -21.72
CA ARG A 124 -6.86 17.24 -21.90
C ARG A 124 -6.67 15.74 -21.84
N ALA A 125 -7.34 15.03 -20.93
CA ALA A 125 -7.30 13.58 -20.88
C ALA A 125 -7.81 12.96 -22.18
N MET A 126 -8.95 13.45 -22.68
CA MET A 126 -9.56 13.01 -23.94
C MET A 126 -8.67 13.32 -25.15
N ALA A 127 -8.02 14.50 -25.17
CA ALA A 127 -7.08 14.86 -26.22
C ALA A 127 -5.87 13.92 -26.23
N ALA A 128 -5.29 13.62 -25.06
CA ALA A 128 -4.18 12.68 -24.95
C ALA A 128 -4.58 11.26 -25.38
N TRP A 129 -5.72 10.76 -24.89
CA TRP A 129 -6.24 9.42 -25.24
C TRP A 129 -6.51 9.26 -26.74
N ARG A 130 -7.04 10.30 -27.41
CA ARG A 130 -7.35 10.25 -28.86
C ARG A 130 -6.12 10.45 -29.76
N SER A 131 -5.15 11.25 -29.33
CA SER A 131 -4.03 11.66 -30.18
C SER A 131 -2.80 10.75 -30.07
N ARG A 132 -2.53 10.19 -28.88
CA ARG A 132 -1.32 9.43 -28.62
C ARG A 132 -1.42 8.00 -29.18
N PRO A 133 -0.44 7.51 -29.98
CA PRO A 133 -0.58 6.22 -30.65
C PRO A 133 -0.72 5.03 -29.70
N TRP A 134 0.01 5.03 -28.58
CA TRP A 134 -0.05 3.99 -27.54
C TRP A 134 -1.37 3.95 -26.75
N ALA A 135 -2.23 4.96 -26.89
CA ALA A 135 -3.46 5.07 -26.13
C ALA A 135 -4.70 4.56 -26.90
N ARG A 136 -4.55 4.24 -28.19
CA ARG A 136 -5.66 3.99 -29.13
C ARG A 136 -6.46 2.73 -28.84
N ASP A 137 -5.81 1.72 -28.28
CA ASP A 137 -6.41 0.41 -28.06
C ASP A 137 -7.15 0.29 -26.73
N PHE A 138 -7.05 1.30 -25.85
CA PHE A 138 -7.80 1.31 -24.61
C PHE A 138 -9.29 1.56 -24.86
N SER A 139 -10.13 0.76 -24.20
CA SER A 139 -11.54 1.01 -24.08
C SER A 139 -11.83 2.28 -23.28
N PHE A 140 -13.07 2.77 -23.36
CA PHE A 140 -13.50 3.91 -22.54
C PHE A 140 -13.39 3.63 -21.03
N ALA A 141 -13.60 2.39 -20.60
CA ALA A 141 -13.49 2.01 -19.19
C ALA A 141 -12.03 2.08 -18.70
N GLU A 142 -11.09 1.56 -19.49
CA GLU A 142 -9.66 1.64 -19.17
C GLU A 142 -9.14 3.08 -19.22
N PHE A 143 -9.63 3.89 -20.16
CA PHE A 143 -9.37 5.33 -20.18
C PHE A 143 -9.84 5.99 -18.86
N CYS A 144 -11.07 5.71 -18.43
CA CYS A 144 -11.63 6.24 -17.20
C CYS A 144 -10.80 5.86 -15.96
N GLU A 145 -10.27 4.65 -15.91
CA GLU A 145 -9.54 4.15 -14.74
C GLU A 145 -8.05 4.55 -14.74
N TYR A 146 -7.37 4.49 -15.87
CA TYR A 146 -5.90 4.59 -15.90
C TYR A 146 -5.36 5.91 -16.44
N ILE A 147 -6.14 6.65 -17.24
CA ILE A 147 -5.68 7.88 -17.92
C ILE A 147 -6.41 9.10 -17.39
N LEU A 148 -7.74 9.04 -17.26
CA LEU A 148 -8.61 10.14 -16.87
C LEU A 148 -8.37 10.71 -15.47
N PRO A 149 -8.09 9.92 -14.41
CA PRO A 149 -8.13 10.44 -13.04
C PRO A 149 -7.16 11.60 -12.79
N TYR A 150 -7.61 12.57 -12.01
CA TYR A 150 -6.85 13.80 -11.69
C TYR A 150 -5.98 13.72 -10.45
N ARG A 151 -6.08 12.61 -9.72
CA ARG A 151 -5.29 12.34 -8.52
C ARG A 151 -4.62 10.97 -8.53
N GLY A 152 -3.58 10.83 -7.71
CA GLY A 152 -2.91 9.58 -7.38
C GLY A 152 -3.11 9.14 -5.90
N SER A 153 -3.27 10.08 -4.96
CA SER A 153 -3.54 9.80 -3.54
C SER A 153 -4.33 10.94 -2.86
N ASN A 154 -3.76 11.56 -1.83
CA ASN A 154 -4.37 12.61 -1.01
C ASN A 154 -3.63 13.95 -1.13
N GLU A 155 -3.13 14.27 -2.31
CA GLU A 155 -2.49 15.54 -2.70
C GLU A 155 -3.49 16.70 -2.88
N PRO A 156 -3.04 17.97 -2.95
CA PRO A 156 -3.90 19.09 -3.35
C PRO A 156 -4.30 19.03 -4.85
N LEU A 157 -5.45 19.62 -5.17
CA LEU A 157 -5.91 19.76 -6.56
C LEU A 157 -5.08 20.79 -7.33
N GLU A 158 -4.41 20.33 -8.38
CA GLU A 158 -3.57 21.19 -9.23
C GLU A 158 -3.73 20.87 -10.72
N LEU A 159 -3.56 21.89 -11.57
CA LEU A 159 -3.60 21.75 -13.03
C LEU A 159 -2.24 21.30 -13.57
N TRP A 160 -1.96 20.00 -13.51
CA TRP A 160 -0.69 19.42 -13.92
C TRP A 160 -0.64 18.94 -15.38
N ARG A 161 -1.80 18.72 -16.02
CA ARG A 161 -1.85 18.13 -17.38
C ARG A 161 -1.16 18.97 -18.44
N GLU A 162 -1.44 20.27 -18.49
CA GLU A 162 -0.82 21.17 -19.47
C GLU A 162 0.70 21.21 -19.31
N PHE A 163 1.17 21.33 -18.07
CA PHE A 163 2.61 21.39 -17.77
C PHE A 163 3.35 20.18 -18.36
N PHE A 164 2.85 18.96 -18.11
CA PHE A 164 3.50 17.74 -18.59
C PHE A 164 3.21 17.41 -20.05
N ALA A 165 2.03 17.74 -20.58
CA ALA A 165 1.77 17.58 -22.01
C ALA A 165 2.75 18.44 -22.82
N SER A 166 2.89 19.72 -22.48
CA SER A 166 3.80 20.65 -23.15
C SER A 166 5.27 20.32 -22.93
N ARG A 167 5.65 19.76 -21.76
CA ARG A 167 7.03 19.34 -21.49
C ARG A 167 7.52 18.23 -22.42
N TYR A 168 6.65 17.27 -22.75
CA TYR A 168 7.06 16.04 -23.44
C TYR A 168 6.63 15.95 -24.90
N ASP A 169 5.78 16.87 -25.39
CA ASP A 169 5.19 16.74 -26.72
C ASP A 169 6.22 16.55 -27.85
N SER A 170 7.32 17.31 -27.81
CA SER A 170 8.40 17.19 -28.80
C SER A 170 9.33 16.00 -28.54
N ALA A 171 9.42 15.50 -27.31
CA ALA A 171 10.32 14.43 -26.92
C ALA A 171 9.93 13.09 -27.57
N PHE A 172 8.65 12.86 -27.83
CA PHE A 172 8.18 11.62 -28.46
C PHE A 172 8.59 11.48 -29.94
N ASN A 173 9.03 12.56 -30.59
CA ASN A 173 9.61 12.49 -31.93
C ASN A 173 10.95 11.72 -31.96
N LEU A 174 11.55 11.47 -30.79
CA LEU A 174 12.80 10.74 -30.64
C LEU A 174 12.59 9.22 -30.45
N MET A 175 11.34 8.76 -30.37
CA MET A 175 11.02 7.35 -30.19
C MET A 175 11.36 6.53 -31.43
N ALA A 176 11.86 5.32 -31.22
CA ALA A 176 12.06 4.33 -32.27
C ALA A 176 10.72 3.76 -32.76
N ASP A 177 9.81 3.43 -31.84
CA ASP A 177 8.44 3.04 -32.15
C ASP A 177 7.45 4.05 -31.55
N PRO A 178 6.79 4.89 -32.37
CA PRO A 178 5.86 5.91 -31.86
C PRO A 178 4.62 5.34 -31.16
N ALA A 179 4.38 4.03 -31.23
CA ALA A 179 3.28 3.35 -30.55
C ALA A 179 3.71 2.56 -29.30
N ASP A 180 5.00 2.47 -28.97
CA ASP A 180 5.46 1.72 -27.80
C ASP A 180 5.21 2.51 -26.49
N PRO A 181 4.28 2.06 -25.62
CA PRO A 181 4.02 2.72 -24.33
C PRO A 181 5.22 2.67 -23.39
N ILE A 182 6.07 1.64 -23.48
CA ILE A 182 7.22 1.46 -22.59
C ILE A 182 8.35 2.40 -22.97
N GLU A 183 8.58 2.62 -24.27
CA GLU A 183 9.53 3.62 -24.74
C GLU A 183 9.09 5.04 -24.32
N ALA A 184 7.80 5.38 -24.50
CA ALA A 184 7.25 6.67 -24.11
C ALA A 184 7.35 6.89 -22.58
N ALA A 185 6.97 5.88 -21.80
CA ALA A 185 7.09 5.91 -20.34
C ALA A 185 8.55 6.06 -19.88
N SER A 186 9.48 5.36 -20.54
CA SER A 186 10.92 5.45 -20.23
C SER A 186 11.54 6.80 -20.61
N LEU A 187 11.06 7.47 -21.66
CA LEU A 187 11.47 8.84 -21.98
C LEU A 187 11.04 9.82 -20.89
N ILE A 188 9.77 9.75 -20.48
CA ILE A 188 9.24 10.58 -19.39
C ILE A 188 10.00 10.30 -18.10
N ASN A 189 10.14 9.04 -17.71
CA ASN A 189 10.72 8.69 -16.42
C ASN A 189 12.21 9.07 -16.32
N ARG A 190 12.98 8.96 -17.42
CA ARG A 190 14.37 9.44 -17.48
C ARG A 190 14.50 10.95 -17.29
N ASP A 191 13.55 11.73 -17.80
CA ASP A 191 13.52 13.17 -17.51
C ASP A 191 13.22 13.40 -16.03
N LEU A 192 12.22 12.73 -15.45
CA LEU A 192 11.92 12.87 -14.02
C LEU A 192 13.11 12.51 -13.12
N MET A 193 13.84 11.43 -13.44
CA MET A 193 15.08 11.02 -12.77
C MET A 193 16.16 12.11 -12.78
N SER A 194 16.13 13.05 -13.72
CA SER A 194 17.17 14.08 -13.81
C SER A 194 16.95 15.24 -12.85
N TRP A 195 15.78 15.34 -12.22
CA TRP A 195 15.43 16.50 -11.41
C TRP A 195 14.57 16.22 -10.19
N PHE A 196 14.00 15.03 -9.99
CA PHE A 196 13.28 14.67 -8.77
C PHE A 196 13.91 13.45 -8.12
N HIS A 197 14.17 13.49 -6.81
CA HIS A 197 14.92 12.46 -6.13
C HIS A 197 14.23 12.00 -4.85
N PHE A 198 14.40 10.71 -4.54
CA PHE A 198 14.02 10.17 -3.25
C PHE A 198 14.83 10.82 -2.13
N ASP A 199 14.16 11.20 -1.04
CA ASP A 199 14.82 11.64 0.18
C ASP A 199 14.11 11.10 1.42
N PRO A 200 14.78 10.28 2.26
CA PRO A 200 14.16 9.65 3.42
C PRO A 200 13.70 10.66 4.49
N ARG A 201 14.19 11.91 4.47
CA ARG A 201 13.65 12.97 5.36
C ARG A 201 12.17 13.20 5.11
N PHE A 202 11.69 12.98 3.89
CA PHE A 202 10.28 13.14 3.55
C PHE A 202 9.37 12.07 4.13
N TYR A 203 9.89 11.02 4.79
CA TYR A 203 9.07 10.19 5.67
C TYR A 203 8.48 10.98 6.84
N TYR A 204 9.12 12.08 7.24
CA TYR A 204 8.62 13.03 8.23
C TYR A 204 7.91 14.24 7.59
N HIS A 205 7.62 14.20 6.29
CA HIS A 205 6.81 15.22 5.64
C HIS A 205 5.33 14.91 5.91
N PRO A 206 4.54 15.89 6.41
CA PRO A 206 3.21 15.63 6.96
C PRO A 206 2.16 15.26 5.92
N THR A 207 2.36 15.61 4.64
CA THR A 207 1.32 15.53 3.60
C THR A 207 1.88 14.99 2.29
N ASP A 208 1.00 14.46 1.45
CA ASP A 208 1.36 14.18 0.05
C ASP A 208 1.54 15.51 -0.70
N GLN A 209 2.59 15.60 -1.50
CA GLN A 209 2.97 16.86 -2.15
C GLN A 209 2.14 17.15 -3.41
N GLY A 210 1.84 18.43 -3.63
CA GLY A 210 1.37 18.95 -4.92
C GLY A 210 2.49 19.03 -5.96
N LEU A 211 2.16 19.23 -7.23
CA LEU A 211 3.17 19.49 -8.27
C LEU A 211 3.95 20.78 -8.00
N ALA A 212 3.30 21.81 -7.43
CA ALA A 212 3.98 23.05 -7.05
C ALA A 212 5.12 22.80 -6.05
N ASP A 213 4.85 22.03 -4.99
CA ASP A 213 5.84 21.70 -3.95
C ASP A 213 6.96 20.81 -4.52
N MET A 214 6.60 19.74 -5.24
CA MET A 214 7.58 18.82 -5.84
C MET A 214 8.54 19.52 -6.81
N ARG A 215 8.07 20.56 -7.52
CA ARG A 215 8.92 21.38 -8.40
C ARG A 215 9.82 22.36 -7.66
N SER A 216 9.42 22.77 -6.45
CA SER A 216 10.19 23.67 -5.60
C SER A 216 11.29 22.90 -4.87
N THR A 217 10.93 21.75 -4.27
CA THR A 217 11.82 20.97 -3.41
C THR A 217 12.70 20.00 -4.20
N THR A 218 12.22 19.48 -5.33
CA THR A 218 12.87 18.42 -6.11
C THR A 218 13.09 17.10 -5.35
N LEU A 219 12.40 16.94 -4.21
CA LEU A 219 12.60 15.85 -3.26
C LEU A 219 11.26 15.30 -2.77
N GLY A 220 11.19 14.01 -2.47
CA GLY A 220 10.00 13.39 -1.93
C GLY A 220 10.19 11.93 -1.51
N ARG A 221 9.14 11.34 -0.95
CA ARG A 221 9.07 9.90 -0.63
C ARG A 221 8.44 9.11 -1.77
N CYS A 222 8.33 7.78 -1.62
CA CYS A 222 7.84 6.91 -2.68
C CYS A 222 6.45 7.32 -3.21
N GLU A 223 5.53 7.77 -2.34
CA GLU A 223 4.22 8.27 -2.73
C GLU A 223 4.30 9.51 -3.64
N ASP A 224 5.15 10.49 -3.31
CA ASP A 224 5.34 11.69 -4.12
C ASP A 224 5.93 11.36 -5.49
N MET A 225 6.92 10.46 -5.52
CA MET A 225 7.52 9.94 -6.77
C MET A 225 6.47 9.28 -7.65
N THR A 226 5.59 8.47 -7.07
CA THR A 226 4.50 7.82 -7.81
C THR A 226 3.48 8.81 -8.35
N ASN A 227 3.11 9.83 -7.57
CA ASN A 227 2.16 10.87 -7.97
C ASN A 227 2.71 11.74 -9.09
N LEU A 228 3.95 12.25 -8.95
CA LEU A 228 4.61 13.06 -9.97
C LEU A 228 4.63 12.35 -11.34
N THR A 229 4.98 11.07 -11.30
CA THR A 229 5.08 10.21 -12.46
C THR A 229 3.72 9.92 -13.07
N ILE A 230 2.70 9.68 -12.24
CA ILE A 230 1.32 9.54 -12.68
C ILE A 230 0.86 10.80 -13.41
N TYR A 231 1.15 12.00 -12.90
CA TYR A 231 0.78 13.24 -13.57
C TYR A 231 1.43 13.33 -14.95
N ALA A 232 2.74 13.07 -15.02
CA ALA A 232 3.51 13.12 -16.25
C ALA A 232 3.00 12.16 -17.33
N MET A 233 2.72 10.92 -16.93
CA MET A 233 2.29 9.84 -17.82
C MET A 233 0.83 9.99 -18.24
N ARG A 234 -0.09 10.27 -17.30
CA ARG A 234 -1.50 10.49 -17.63
C ARG A 234 -1.70 11.72 -18.51
N ALA A 235 -0.91 12.79 -18.31
CA ALA A 235 -0.94 13.97 -19.19
C ALA A 235 -0.63 13.62 -20.66
N ASN A 236 0.12 12.53 -20.87
CA ASN A 236 0.53 12.04 -22.18
C ASN A 236 -0.15 10.71 -22.56
N GLY A 237 -1.32 10.41 -21.97
CA GLY A 237 -2.17 9.31 -22.43
C GLY A 237 -1.63 7.91 -22.13
N LEU A 238 -0.62 7.78 -21.27
CA LEU A 238 -0.16 6.47 -20.79
C LEU A 238 -1.11 5.99 -19.68
N ALA A 239 -1.56 4.74 -19.79
CA ALA A 239 -2.30 4.06 -18.73
C ALA A 239 -1.34 3.66 -17.62
N VAL A 240 -1.43 4.36 -16.49
CA VAL A 240 -0.53 4.22 -15.35
C VAL A 240 -1.30 4.18 -14.03
N THR A 241 -0.78 3.38 -13.12
CA THR A 241 -1.33 3.15 -11.78
C THR A 241 -0.26 3.34 -10.70
N SER A 242 -0.71 3.54 -9.46
CA SER A 242 0.09 3.36 -8.25
C SER A 242 -0.33 2.04 -7.62
N ASP A 243 0.60 1.09 -7.59
CA ASP A 243 0.46 -0.18 -6.90
C ASP A 243 1.32 -0.13 -5.63
N TYR A 244 0.90 -0.82 -4.57
CA TYR A 244 1.56 -0.73 -3.28
C TYR A 244 1.40 -2.01 -2.46
N THR A 245 2.38 -2.24 -1.58
CA THR A 245 2.21 -3.16 -0.45
C THR A 245 1.99 -2.35 0.82
N PRO A 246 0.92 -2.60 1.59
CA PRO A 246 0.70 -1.93 2.86
C PRO A 246 1.81 -2.23 3.85
N TYR A 247 2.35 -3.46 3.82
CA TYR A 247 3.40 -3.94 4.70
C TYR A 247 4.26 -4.96 3.96
N TRP A 248 5.57 -4.78 3.94
CA TRP A 248 6.48 -5.83 3.51
C TRP A 248 6.38 -7.05 4.42
N ALA A 249 6.46 -8.25 3.83
CA ALA A 249 6.32 -9.49 4.59
C ALA A 249 7.60 -9.90 5.33
N ASN A 250 8.76 -9.44 4.85
CA ASN A 250 10.10 -9.77 5.37
C ASN A 250 10.95 -8.53 5.74
N SER A 251 10.32 -7.36 5.81
CA SER A 251 10.92 -6.07 6.15
C SER A 251 9.93 -5.22 6.96
N GLY A 252 10.41 -4.11 7.52
CA GLY A 252 9.57 -3.03 8.02
C GLY A 252 8.94 -2.23 6.89
N ASN A 253 8.12 -1.24 7.25
CA ASN A 253 7.57 -0.22 6.33
C ASN A 253 6.61 -0.74 5.24
N ASN A 254 6.05 0.19 4.48
CA ASN A 254 5.23 -0.03 3.29
C ASN A 254 6.07 0.22 2.02
N HIS A 255 5.45 0.12 0.85
CA HIS A 255 6.03 0.69 -0.37
C HIS A 255 4.99 0.95 -1.44
N ALA A 256 5.14 2.02 -2.20
CA ALA A 256 4.35 2.33 -3.38
C ALA A 256 5.26 2.50 -4.61
N TRP A 257 4.82 1.98 -5.75
CA TRP A 257 5.49 2.10 -7.03
C TRP A 257 4.49 2.32 -8.16
N ASN A 258 4.98 2.56 -9.37
CA ASN A 258 4.14 2.74 -10.54
C ASN A 258 4.06 1.45 -11.36
N ALA A 259 2.98 1.28 -12.12
CA ALA A 259 2.95 0.29 -13.18
C ALA A 259 2.30 0.85 -14.43
N ILE A 260 2.85 0.50 -15.59
CA ILE A 260 2.17 0.67 -16.88
C ILE A 260 1.21 -0.51 -17.03
N VAL A 261 -0.04 -0.22 -17.37
CA VAL A 261 -1.03 -1.22 -17.76
C VAL A 261 -1.18 -1.15 -19.27
N THR A 262 -0.82 -2.21 -19.98
CA THR A 262 -1.00 -2.27 -21.44
C THR A 262 -2.43 -2.66 -21.80
N ALA A 263 -2.86 -2.40 -23.04
CA ALA A 263 -4.23 -2.66 -23.48
C ALA A 263 -4.62 -4.15 -23.47
N ASP A 264 -3.66 -5.08 -23.43
CA ASP A 264 -3.88 -6.51 -23.22
C ASP A 264 -3.94 -6.90 -21.73
N GLY A 265 -3.89 -5.92 -20.82
CA GLY A 265 -4.00 -6.10 -19.37
C GLY A 265 -2.68 -6.45 -18.66
N LYS A 266 -1.55 -6.50 -19.37
CA LYS A 266 -0.26 -6.77 -18.72
C LYS A 266 0.19 -5.60 -17.85
N VAL A 267 0.68 -5.93 -16.65
CA VAL A 267 1.20 -4.98 -15.68
C VAL A 267 2.73 -4.97 -15.75
N ILE A 268 3.31 -3.79 -15.99
CA ILE A 268 4.76 -3.61 -16.13
C ILE A 268 5.24 -2.63 -15.06
N PRO A 269 5.83 -3.12 -13.96
CA PRO A 269 6.20 -2.30 -12.82
C PRO A 269 7.45 -1.47 -13.06
N PHE A 270 7.51 -0.34 -12.36
CA PHE A 270 8.60 0.61 -12.38
C PHE A 270 8.56 1.55 -11.19
N MET A 271 9.64 2.30 -10.97
CA MET A 271 9.66 3.33 -9.93
C MET A 271 9.83 4.70 -10.56
N GLY A 272 8.84 5.56 -10.35
CA GLY A 272 8.86 6.95 -10.80
C GLY A 272 10.13 7.66 -10.34
N ALA A 273 10.80 8.36 -11.24
CA ALA A 273 12.06 9.07 -10.99
C ALA A 273 13.24 8.19 -10.47
N GLU A 274 13.17 6.86 -10.57
CA GLU A 274 14.24 5.95 -10.10
C GLU A 274 14.56 4.81 -11.08
N ALA A 275 13.56 4.04 -11.52
CA ALA A 275 13.76 2.86 -12.37
C ALA A 275 12.73 2.79 -13.50
N ASN A 276 13.17 2.54 -14.74
CA ASN A 276 12.28 2.49 -15.91
C ASN A 276 11.39 1.24 -15.92
N PRO A 277 10.25 1.29 -16.63
CA PRO A 277 9.39 0.13 -16.87
C PRO A 277 10.14 -1.08 -17.40
N GLY A 278 9.94 -2.22 -16.73
CA GLY A 278 10.57 -3.49 -17.06
C GLY A 278 11.97 -3.69 -16.47
N SER A 279 12.57 -2.66 -15.85
CA SER A 279 13.87 -2.79 -15.16
C SER A 279 13.79 -2.83 -13.64
N TYR A 280 12.62 -2.52 -13.08
CA TYR A 280 12.44 -2.42 -11.63
C TYR A 280 12.24 -3.78 -10.98
N GLN A 281 12.94 -4.01 -9.88
CA GLN A 281 12.84 -5.24 -9.08
C GLN A 281 12.44 -4.85 -7.67
N LEU A 282 11.35 -5.44 -7.19
CA LEU A 282 10.89 -5.24 -5.81
C LEU A 282 11.85 -5.97 -4.87
N ALA A 283 12.36 -5.25 -3.87
CA ALA A 283 13.44 -5.73 -3.00
C ALA A 283 12.99 -6.82 -2.01
N ASN A 284 11.69 -6.89 -1.71
CA ASN A 284 11.14 -7.58 -0.55
C ASN A 284 10.00 -8.54 -0.93
N LYS A 285 9.65 -9.43 0.01
CA LYS A 285 8.56 -10.41 -0.14
C LYS A 285 7.20 -9.72 -0.05
N LEU A 286 6.33 -10.07 -0.98
CA LEU A 286 4.98 -9.55 -1.13
C LEU A 286 3.97 -10.56 -0.60
N ALA A 287 3.33 -10.24 0.53
CA ALA A 287 2.15 -10.97 0.97
C ALA A 287 0.92 -10.57 0.15
N LYS A 288 0.79 -9.27 -0.11
CA LYS A 288 -0.24 -8.65 -0.95
C LYS A 288 0.30 -7.45 -1.71
N VAL A 289 -0.24 -7.24 -2.90
CA VAL A 289 -0.13 -6.00 -3.67
C VAL A 289 -1.53 -5.50 -3.96
N TYR A 290 -1.78 -4.24 -3.63
CA TYR A 290 -3.01 -3.56 -3.97
C TYR A 290 -2.74 -2.46 -4.97
N ARG A 291 -3.66 -2.29 -5.91
CA ARG A 291 -3.69 -1.22 -6.89
C ARG A 291 -4.65 -0.15 -6.43
N LYS A 292 -4.20 1.11 -6.37
CA LYS A 292 -5.11 2.24 -6.14
C LYS A 292 -6.00 2.41 -7.36
N THR A 293 -7.32 2.45 -7.13
CA THR A 293 -8.30 2.72 -8.19
C THR A 293 -8.87 4.12 -7.99
N TYR A 294 -9.32 4.77 -9.07
CA TYR A 294 -10.19 5.93 -8.93
C TYR A 294 -11.61 5.49 -8.64
N SER A 295 -12.07 4.44 -9.34
CA SER A 295 -13.41 3.88 -9.16
C SER A 295 -13.56 3.17 -7.82
N VAL A 296 -14.79 3.25 -7.28
CA VAL A 296 -15.20 2.57 -6.05
C VAL A 296 -15.32 1.06 -6.32
N GLN A 297 -14.66 0.26 -5.49
CA GLN A 297 -14.68 -1.18 -5.53
C GLN A 297 -15.64 -1.71 -4.45
N ARG A 298 -16.87 -2.07 -4.84
CA ARG A 298 -17.95 -2.45 -3.91
C ARG A 298 -17.71 -3.75 -3.16
N ASP A 299 -16.76 -4.56 -3.63
CA ASP A 299 -16.38 -5.82 -2.98
C ASP A 299 -15.35 -5.61 -1.86
N ASN A 300 -14.81 -4.39 -1.68
CA ASN A 300 -13.85 -4.07 -0.62
C ASN A 300 -14.45 -4.16 0.78
N LEU A 301 -13.59 -4.43 1.77
CA LEU A 301 -13.97 -4.62 3.18
C LEU A 301 -14.85 -3.50 3.74
N ALA A 302 -14.60 -2.25 3.33
CA ALA A 302 -15.35 -1.08 3.75
C ALA A 302 -16.87 -1.19 3.49
N PHE A 303 -17.30 -2.01 2.53
CA PHE A 303 -18.72 -2.29 2.23
C PHE A 303 -19.24 -3.59 2.84
N GLN A 304 -18.36 -4.36 3.48
CA GLN A 304 -18.64 -5.70 3.98
C GLN A 304 -18.88 -5.74 5.48
N VAL A 305 -18.65 -4.61 6.16
CA VAL A 305 -18.82 -4.42 7.61
C VAL A 305 -19.80 -3.31 7.92
N ALA A 306 -20.38 -3.33 9.13
CA ALA A 306 -21.34 -2.33 9.57
C ALA A 306 -20.69 -1.01 10.02
N ILE A 307 -19.45 -1.06 10.52
CA ILE A 307 -18.72 0.09 11.06
C ILE A 307 -17.34 0.16 10.37
N PRO A 308 -17.24 0.80 9.20
CA PRO A 308 -16.00 0.89 8.43
C PRO A 308 -14.87 1.64 9.14
N GLU A 309 -15.21 2.49 10.12
CA GLU A 309 -14.26 3.28 10.91
C GLU A 309 -13.47 2.41 11.90
N ASP A 310 -13.94 1.20 12.21
CA ASP A 310 -13.27 0.22 13.06
C ASP A 310 -12.62 -0.89 12.21
N LEU A 311 -11.85 -0.47 11.21
CA LEU A 311 -11.11 -1.35 10.31
C LEU A 311 -9.61 -1.02 10.30
N PRO A 312 -8.73 -1.97 9.98
CA PRO A 312 -7.34 -1.67 9.65
C PRO A 312 -7.25 -0.58 8.58
N LYS A 313 -6.43 0.45 8.84
CA LYS A 313 -6.46 1.75 8.13
C LYS A 313 -6.47 1.67 6.60
N TYR A 314 -5.69 0.80 5.97
CA TYR A 314 -5.69 0.72 4.49
C TYR A 314 -6.83 -0.16 3.94
N LEU A 315 -7.31 -1.14 4.72
CA LEU A 315 -8.44 -1.99 4.31
C LEU A 315 -9.78 -1.25 4.36
N SER A 316 -9.85 -0.12 5.06
CA SER A 316 -11.03 0.75 5.08
C SER A 316 -11.21 1.57 3.79
N SER A 317 -10.24 1.55 2.87
CA SER A 317 -10.35 2.23 1.59
C SER A 317 -11.41 1.58 0.68
N LYS A 318 -12.19 2.41 0.00
CA LYS A 318 -13.21 2.01 -0.97
C LYS A 318 -12.65 1.83 -2.39
N SER A 319 -11.40 2.21 -2.63
CA SER A 319 -10.85 2.38 -3.98
C SER A 319 -9.49 1.71 -4.11
N TYR A 320 -9.49 0.38 -3.97
CA TYR A 320 -8.34 -0.46 -4.29
C TYR A 320 -8.79 -1.81 -4.84
N THR A 321 -7.95 -2.45 -5.64
CA THR A 321 -8.12 -3.86 -6.06
C THR A 321 -6.88 -4.68 -5.71
N ASP A 322 -7.05 -5.96 -5.42
CA ASP A 322 -5.94 -6.90 -5.25
C ASP A 322 -5.34 -7.26 -6.62
N VAL A 323 -4.03 -7.06 -6.77
CA VAL A 323 -3.25 -7.37 -7.97
C VAL A 323 -2.04 -8.24 -7.64
N THR A 324 -2.05 -8.93 -6.50
CA THR A 324 -0.89 -9.69 -5.99
C THR A 324 -0.36 -10.71 -7.01
N ARG A 325 -1.27 -11.34 -7.78
CA ARG A 325 -0.95 -12.32 -8.82
C ARG A 325 -0.09 -11.76 -9.96
N ASP A 326 -0.13 -10.45 -10.20
CA ASP A 326 0.68 -9.80 -11.23
C ASP A 326 2.17 -9.69 -10.83
N TYR A 327 2.47 -9.89 -9.54
CA TYR A 327 3.77 -9.59 -8.95
C TYR A 327 4.50 -10.78 -8.36
N THR A 328 3.78 -11.77 -7.84
CA THR A 328 4.39 -12.91 -7.14
C THR A 328 3.57 -14.19 -7.31
N THR A 329 4.18 -15.31 -6.97
CA THR A 329 3.47 -16.59 -6.84
C THR A 329 2.49 -16.49 -5.68
N VAL A 330 1.24 -16.89 -5.94
CA VAL A 330 0.17 -16.84 -4.96
C VAL A 330 -0.51 -18.18 -4.75
N ARG A 331 -1.10 -18.36 -3.56
CA ARG A 331 -1.93 -19.50 -3.17
C ARG A 331 -3.12 -19.03 -2.35
N ASP A 332 -4.25 -19.71 -2.52
CA ASP A 332 -5.39 -19.54 -1.63
C ASP A 332 -5.13 -20.34 -0.35
N VAL A 333 -5.46 -19.77 0.81
CA VAL A 333 -5.28 -20.41 2.10
C VAL A 333 -6.62 -20.51 2.80
N THR A 334 -7.02 -21.73 3.17
CA THR A 334 -8.22 -21.98 3.99
C THR A 334 -7.80 -22.23 5.42
N LEU A 335 -8.40 -21.50 6.36
CA LEU A 335 -8.08 -21.60 7.78
C LEU A 335 -9.36 -21.65 8.61
N ASP A 336 -9.34 -22.50 9.63
CA ASP A 336 -10.35 -22.52 10.67
C ASP A 336 -10.05 -21.43 11.72
N PHE A 337 -11.07 -20.69 12.11
CA PHE A 337 -11.03 -19.62 13.10
C PHE A 337 -11.78 -20.07 14.35
N ALA A 338 -11.03 -20.21 15.44
CA ALA A 338 -11.60 -20.41 16.77
C ALA A 338 -12.10 -19.06 17.33
N ALA A 339 -13.05 -18.43 16.65
CA ALA A 339 -13.60 -17.13 17.01
C ALA A 339 -15.08 -17.24 17.45
N PRO A 340 -15.58 -16.35 18.33
CA PRO A 340 -17.00 -16.28 18.65
C PRO A 340 -17.86 -16.02 17.41
N ASP A 341 -19.11 -16.51 17.40
CA ASP A 341 -20.07 -16.33 16.29
C ASP A 341 -20.34 -14.86 15.90
N SER A 342 -20.05 -13.92 16.80
CA SER A 342 -20.15 -12.48 16.54
C SER A 342 -19.07 -11.99 15.56
N ILE A 343 -17.97 -12.71 15.41
CA ILE A 343 -16.91 -12.38 14.47
C ILE A 343 -17.28 -12.95 13.10
N THR A 344 -17.41 -12.06 12.12
CA THR A 344 -17.80 -12.43 10.75
C THR A 344 -16.69 -12.22 9.72
N ILE A 345 -15.60 -11.56 10.11
CA ILE A 345 -14.44 -11.27 9.26
C ILE A 345 -13.19 -11.82 9.95
N GLY A 346 -12.45 -12.66 9.23
CA GLY A 346 -11.11 -13.09 9.60
C GLY A 346 -10.06 -12.26 8.86
N TYR A 347 -8.92 -12.07 9.50
CA TYR A 347 -7.76 -11.37 8.94
C TYR A 347 -6.56 -12.31 8.90
N LEU A 348 -5.72 -12.14 7.90
CA LEU A 348 -4.35 -12.61 7.91
C LEU A 348 -3.42 -11.44 8.14
N CYS A 349 -2.43 -11.63 9.01
CA CYS A 349 -1.43 -10.63 9.34
C CYS A 349 -0.04 -11.05 8.86
N VAL A 350 0.80 -10.07 8.53
CA VAL A 350 2.26 -10.22 8.40
C VAL A 350 2.96 -9.50 9.54
N PHE A 351 4.18 -9.92 9.85
CA PHE A 351 5.02 -9.24 10.82
C PHE A 351 5.78 -8.10 10.15
N ASN A 352 5.63 -6.87 10.64
CA ASN A 352 6.19 -5.67 10.05
C ASN A 352 6.41 -4.61 11.15
N SER A 353 7.62 -4.07 11.24
CA SER A 353 8.02 -3.08 12.26
C SER A 353 7.67 -3.52 13.69
N GLY A 354 8.01 -4.76 14.02
CA GLY A 354 7.84 -5.32 15.36
C GLY A 354 6.43 -5.73 15.74
N GLU A 355 5.46 -5.69 14.81
CA GLU A 355 4.04 -5.94 15.06
C GLU A 355 3.40 -6.83 14.00
N TRP A 356 2.37 -7.59 14.39
CA TRP A 356 1.51 -8.30 13.45
C TRP A 356 0.45 -7.34 12.91
N LYS A 357 0.48 -7.09 11.60
CA LYS A 357 -0.42 -6.14 10.94
C LYS A 357 -1.28 -6.87 9.91
N ALA A 358 -2.60 -6.64 9.94
CA ALA A 358 -3.52 -7.23 8.96
C ALA A 358 -3.11 -6.86 7.54
N ILE A 359 -2.91 -7.85 6.68
CA ILE A 359 -2.53 -7.70 5.26
C ILE A 359 -3.67 -8.07 4.30
N HIS A 360 -4.60 -8.91 4.74
CA HIS A 360 -5.76 -9.34 3.97
C HIS A 360 -6.91 -9.77 4.89
N TRP A 361 -8.10 -9.93 4.33
CA TRP A 361 -9.33 -10.27 5.05
C TRP A 361 -10.17 -11.25 4.25
N SER A 362 -11.07 -11.96 4.94
CA SER A 362 -12.09 -12.80 4.31
C SER A 362 -13.29 -12.97 5.23
N ARG A 363 -14.46 -13.20 4.65
CA ARG A 363 -15.68 -13.47 5.43
C ARG A 363 -15.64 -14.90 5.97
N LEU A 364 -15.93 -15.04 7.25
CA LEU A 364 -16.05 -16.35 7.89
C LEU A 364 -17.33 -17.05 7.43
N GLN A 365 -17.20 -18.32 7.06
CA GLN A 365 -18.28 -19.22 6.71
C GLN A 365 -18.11 -20.50 7.52
N ASN A 366 -19.07 -20.81 8.39
CA ASN A 366 -19.02 -21.97 9.28
C ASN A 366 -17.73 -22.06 10.12
N GLY A 367 -17.21 -20.92 10.57
CA GLY A 367 -15.97 -20.85 11.35
C GLY A 367 -14.69 -20.94 10.53
N ALA A 368 -14.74 -20.99 9.20
CA ALA A 368 -13.56 -20.99 8.33
C ALA A 368 -13.52 -19.77 7.41
N ALA A 369 -12.33 -19.35 7.01
CA ALA A 369 -12.10 -18.31 6.01
C ALA A 369 -11.18 -18.80 4.90
N VAL A 370 -11.45 -18.37 3.67
CA VAL A 370 -10.58 -18.57 2.51
C VAL A 370 -9.95 -17.23 2.16
N PHE A 371 -8.64 -17.13 2.29
CA PHE A 371 -7.85 -15.97 1.89
C PHE A 371 -7.29 -16.23 0.50
N SER A 372 -7.83 -15.55 -0.50
CA SER A 372 -7.38 -15.71 -1.88
C SER A 372 -6.02 -15.07 -2.10
N ASP A 373 -5.26 -15.55 -3.07
CA ASP A 373 -4.09 -14.87 -3.62
C ASP A 373 -3.03 -14.39 -2.61
N MET A 374 -2.72 -15.22 -1.62
CA MET A 374 -1.69 -14.93 -0.63
C MET A 374 -0.30 -15.24 -1.20
N GLY A 375 0.66 -14.33 -1.02
CA GLY A 375 2.05 -14.58 -1.36
C GLY A 375 2.65 -15.74 -0.55
N VAL A 376 3.46 -16.57 -1.19
CA VAL A 376 4.09 -17.75 -0.59
C VAL A 376 5.48 -17.45 0.01
N GLY A 377 6.00 -18.38 0.81
CA GLY A 377 7.28 -18.26 1.50
C GLY A 377 7.25 -17.23 2.63
N ILE A 378 6.10 -17.05 3.30
CA ILE A 378 5.84 -15.97 4.27
C ILE A 378 5.26 -16.53 5.57
N ALA A 379 5.65 -15.93 6.69
CA ALA A 379 5.00 -16.15 7.99
C ALA A 379 3.74 -15.30 8.12
N TYR A 380 2.62 -15.95 8.44
CA TYR A 380 1.33 -15.33 8.65
C TYR A 380 0.79 -15.61 10.04
N LEU A 381 -0.08 -14.71 10.54
CA LEU A 381 -0.85 -14.93 11.77
C LEU A 381 -2.35 -14.73 11.49
N PRO A 382 -3.21 -15.73 11.73
CA PRO A 382 -4.65 -15.54 11.69
C PRO A 382 -5.15 -14.74 12.89
N ALA A 383 -5.97 -13.73 12.62
CA ALA A 383 -6.45 -12.81 13.63
C ALA A 383 -7.88 -12.31 13.36
N CYS A 384 -8.54 -11.85 14.41
CA CYS A 384 -9.71 -11.00 14.34
C CYS A 384 -9.31 -9.54 14.55
N PHE A 385 -10.25 -8.62 14.30
CA PHE A 385 -10.10 -7.21 14.65
C PHE A 385 -11.19 -6.83 15.63
N SER A 386 -10.82 -6.29 16.79
CA SER A 386 -11.72 -5.88 17.86
C SER A 386 -11.16 -4.66 18.57
N ASP A 387 -11.99 -3.65 18.80
CA ASP A 387 -11.64 -2.41 19.51
C ASP A 387 -10.37 -1.75 18.94
N GLY A 388 -10.29 -1.63 17.60
CA GLY A 388 -9.13 -1.06 16.92
C GLY A 388 -7.86 -1.93 16.96
N LYS A 389 -7.92 -3.18 17.43
CA LYS A 389 -6.74 -4.04 17.64
C LYS A 389 -6.83 -5.38 16.94
N ILE A 390 -5.68 -5.86 16.50
CA ILE A 390 -5.48 -7.23 16.02
C ILE A 390 -5.49 -8.18 17.22
N VAL A 391 -6.41 -9.15 17.19
CA VAL A 391 -6.55 -10.19 18.20
C VAL A 391 -6.22 -11.54 17.56
N PRO A 392 -5.09 -12.18 17.88
CA PRO A 392 -4.74 -13.49 17.34
C PRO A 392 -5.80 -14.55 17.68
N VAL A 393 -6.14 -15.41 16.72
CA VAL A 393 -7.12 -16.51 16.92
C VAL A 393 -6.62 -17.88 16.48
N GLY A 394 -5.32 -17.96 16.17
CA GLY A 394 -4.62 -19.19 15.90
C GLY A 394 -3.12 -18.99 16.03
N ALA A 395 -2.38 -20.09 15.89
CA ALA A 395 -0.93 -20.03 15.84
C ALA A 395 -0.46 -19.36 14.53
N PRO A 396 0.68 -18.66 14.55
CA PRO A 396 1.35 -18.28 13.32
C PRO A 396 1.67 -19.54 12.50
N PHE A 397 1.82 -19.37 11.19
CA PHE A 397 2.16 -20.44 10.28
C PHE A 397 3.03 -19.93 9.12
N ILE A 398 3.81 -20.82 8.53
CA ILE A 398 4.51 -20.56 7.28
C ILE A 398 3.66 -21.07 6.12
N LEU A 399 3.36 -20.21 5.15
CA LEU A 399 2.82 -20.63 3.87
C LEU A 399 4.00 -20.94 2.94
N ALA A 400 4.24 -22.20 2.62
CA ALA A 400 5.36 -22.62 1.78
C ALA A 400 5.11 -22.34 0.28
N GLU A 401 6.17 -22.43 -0.53
CA GLU A 401 6.16 -22.20 -1.98
C GLU A 401 5.20 -23.12 -2.75
N ASP A 402 5.03 -24.35 -2.29
CA ASP A 402 4.09 -25.32 -2.87
C ASP A 402 2.64 -25.08 -2.41
N GLY A 403 2.43 -24.20 -1.43
CA GLY A 403 1.14 -23.88 -0.82
C GLY A 403 0.81 -24.68 0.44
N SER A 404 1.72 -25.51 0.97
CA SER A 404 1.50 -26.16 2.26
C SER A 404 1.55 -25.16 3.41
N VAL A 405 0.66 -25.37 4.39
CA VAL A 405 0.59 -24.58 5.62
C VAL A 405 1.33 -25.34 6.72
N HIS A 406 2.35 -24.70 7.31
CA HIS A 406 3.13 -25.24 8.43
C HIS A 406 2.90 -24.40 9.70
N PRO A 407 2.00 -24.83 10.60
CA PRO A 407 1.78 -24.15 11.87
C PRO A 407 3.05 -24.11 12.73
N THR A 408 3.35 -22.96 13.33
CA THR A 408 4.45 -22.78 14.29
C THR A 408 3.89 -22.79 15.70
N ILE A 409 3.61 -23.97 16.22
CA ILE A 409 3.07 -24.18 17.57
C ILE A 409 4.22 -24.58 18.50
N ALA A 410 4.51 -23.72 19.48
CA ALA A 410 5.60 -23.96 20.43
C ALA A 410 5.41 -25.27 21.21
N ASP A 411 6.36 -26.20 21.08
CA ASP A 411 6.45 -27.41 21.88
C ASP A 411 7.26 -27.12 23.15
N THR A 412 6.53 -26.95 24.26
CA THR A 412 7.14 -26.68 25.58
C THR A 412 7.63 -27.94 26.29
N THR A 413 7.45 -29.13 25.69
CA THR A 413 7.93 -30.40 26.24
C THR A 413 9.27 -30.80 25.62
N ASN A 414 9.46 -30.50 24.34
CA ASN A 414 10.72 -30.67 23.64
C ASN A 414 11.52 -29.37 23.65
N LEU A 415 12.45 -29.27 24.59
CA LEU A 415 13.30 -28.10 24.78
C LEU A 415 14.65 -28.28 24.09
N ILE A 416 15.08 -27.24 23.37
CA ILE A 416 16.32 -27.22 22.62
C ILE A 416 17.31 -26.20 23.20
N ARG A 417 18.59 -26.45 22.93
CA ARG A 417 19.64 -25.43 23.04
C ARG A 417 19.73 -24.70 21.70
N MET A 418 19.64 -23.38 21.75
CA MET A 418 19.65 -22.52 20.57
C MET A 418 20.91 -21.68 20.56
N GLU A 419 21.72 -21.85 19.51
CA GLU A 419 22.90 -21.03 19.28
C GLU A 419 22.60 -20.06 18.12
N LEU A 420 22.52 -18.78 18.45
CA LEU A 420 22.21 -17.69 17.54
C LEU A 420 23.51 -17.02 17.12
N THR A 421 23.63 -16.68 15.83
CA THR A 421 24.87 -16.14 15.25
C THR A 421 24.70 -14.74 14.69
N ALA A 422 23.46 -14.26 14.59
CA ALA A 422 23.16 -12.94 14.08
C ALA A 422 21.77 -12.45 14.51
N THR A 423 21.57 -11.15 14.31
CA THR A 423 20.25 -10.54 14.22
C THR A 423 20.07 -9.90 12.84
N THR A 424 19.03 -9.11 12.65
CA THR A 424 18.82 -8.30 11.45
C THR A 424 18.69 -6.82 11.80
N LYS A 425 19.02 -5.93 10.85
CA LYS A 425 18.74 -4.50 10.94
C LYS A 425 18.17 -3.98 9.62
N THR A 426 17.45 -2.86 9.69
CA THR A 426 17.04 -2.10 8.52
C THR A 426 18.23 -1.65 7.69
N THR A 427 17.99 -1.55 6.40
CA THR A 427 18.88 -0.93 5.43
C THR A 427 18.01 -0.23 4.41
N LEU A 428 18.47 0.92 3.91
CA LEU A 428 17.77 1.56 2.80
C LEU A 428 18.08 0.77 1.51
N GLU A 429 17.03 0.26 0.86
CA GLU A 429 17.08 -0.38 -0.45
C GLU A 429 16.41 0.55 -1.47
N MET A 430 17.21 1.47 -2.03
CA MET A 430 16.76 2.52 -2.95
C MET A 430 15.70 3.44 -2.29
N SER A 431 14.43 3.35 -2.71
CA SER A 431 13.29 4.14 -2.20
C SER A 431 12.43 3.41 -1.17
N THR A 432 12.86 2.25 -0.66
CA THR A 432 12.15 1.51 0.39
C THR A 432 13.11 0.87 1.40
N ASP A 433 12.57 0.29 2.46
CA ASP A 433 13.37 -0.38 3.49
C ASP A 433 13.58 -1.85 3.15
N GLY A 434 14.83 -2.31 3.21
CA GLY A 434 15.18 -3.72 3.25
C GLY A 434 15.72 -4.13 4.60
N ILE A 435 16.11 -5.40 4.69
CA ILE A 435 16.69 -6.00 5.88
C ILE A 435 18.01 -6.67 5.53
N ARG A 436 19.03 -6.43 6.36
CA ARG A 436 20.31 -7.13 6.29
C ARG A 436 20.60 -7.90 7.57
N LYS A 437 21.21 -9.08 7.41
CA LYS A 437 21.77 -9.85 8.53
C LYS A 437 22.96 -9.08 9.13
N THR A 438 23.01 -8.96 10.45
CA THR A 438 24.08 -8.26 11.17
C THR A 438 24.62 -9.11 12.31
N ASN A 439 25.93 -9.02 12.55
CA ASN A 439 26.56 -9.60 13.73
C ASN A 439 26.05 -8.91 15.00
N PHE A 440 26.18 -9.59 16.13
CA PHE A 440 25.91 -8.97 17.42
C PHE A 440 26.94 -7.89 17.75
N LEU A 441 26.48 -6.86 18.45
CA LEU A 441 27.33 -5.80 18.94
C LEU A 441 27.82 -6.18 20.34
N PRO A 442 29.14 -6.17 20.61
CA PRO A 442 29.67 -6.45 21.95
C PRO A 442 29.03 -5.56 23.01
N ASP A 443 28.79 -6.12 24.18
CA ASP A 443 28.17 -5.47 25.35
C ASP A 443 26.70 -5.02 25.16
N VAL A 444 26.09 -5.28 24.00
CA VAL A 444 24.65 -5.08 23.79
C VAL A 444 23.89 -6.29 24.33
N VAL A 445 22.82 -6.01 25.09
CA VAL A 445 21.92 -7.03 25.62
C VAL A 445 20.86 -7.37 24.59
N TYR A 446 20.70 -8.66 24.31
CA TYR A 446 19.68 -9.20 23.42
C TYR A 446 18.64 -9.99 24.21
N GLU A 447 17.37 -9.78 23.88
CA GLU A 447 16.22 -10.49 24.45
C GLU A 447 15.66 -11.47 23.43
N LEU A 448 15.56 -12.75 23.78
CA LEU A 448 14.89 -13.74 22.96
C LEU A 448 13.45 -13.92 23.42
N LYS A 449 12.52 -13.83 22.46
CA LYS A 449 11.09 -14.09 22.63
C LYS A 449 10.65 -15.24 21.73
N PHE A 450 9.60 -15.94 22.13
CA PHE A 450 8.88 -16.87 21.27
C PHE A 450 7.38 -16.59 21.32
N TRP A 451 6.65 -17.00 20.28
CA TRP A 451 5.21 -16.81 20.24
C TRP A 451 4.46 -17.98 20.89
N ARG A 452 3.60 -17.65 21.87
CA ARG A 452 2.55 -18.53 22.41
C ARG A 452 1.41 -17.66 22.91
N ASP A 453 0.37 -17.51 22.09
CA ASP A 453 -0.77 -16.61 22.34
C ASP A 453 -0.33 -15.16 22.63
N GLY A 454 0.77 -14.74 21.99
CA GLY A 454 1.50 -13.51 22.27
C GLY A 454 3.00 -13.76 22.49
N TRP A 455 3.79 -12.70 22.53
CA TRP A 455 5.23 -12.78 22.77
C TRP A 455 5.54 -13.15 24.22
N GLN A 456 6.33 -14.21 24.41
CA GLN A 456 6.82 -14.68 25.71
C GLN A 456 8.34 -14.56 25.75
N THR A 457 8.88 -13.90 26.78
CA THR A 457 10.33 -13.76 26.97
C THR A 457 10.96 -15.05 27.48
N LEU A 458 12.06 -15.48 26.84
CA LEU A 458 12.89 -16.62 27.26
C LEU A 458 14.10 -16.20 28.09
N GLY A 459 14.53 -14.94 27.97
CA GLY A 459 15.61 -14.36 28.75
C GLY A 459 16.39 -13.32 27.96
N THR A 460 17.42 -12.78 28.60
CA THR A 460 18.34 -11.82 28.01
C THR A 460 19.78 -12.29 28.14
N VAL A 461 20.61 -11.96 27.14
CA VAL A 461 22.05 -12.27 27.13
C VAL A 461 22.82 -11.08 26.58
N ALA A 462 23.89 -10.67 27.26
CA ALA A 462 24.84 -9.70 26.72
C ALA A 462 25.74 -10.39 25.69
N ALA A 463 25.83 -9.83 24.49
CA ALA A 463 26.67 -10.38 23.44
C ALA A 463 28.15 -10.13 23.70
N ASP A 464 28.97 -11.13 23.39
CA ASP A 464 30.42 -11.06 23.32
C ASP A 464 30.91 -11.43 21.91
N ASP A 465 32.12 -11.97 21.78
CA ASP A 465 32.69 -12.44 20.52
C ASP A 465 32.17 -13.83 20.07
N LYS A 466 31.21 -14.41 20.80
CA LYS A 466 30.68 -15.76 20.53
C LYS A 466 29.19 -15.72 20.14
N PRO A 467 28.68 -16.83 19.56
CA PRO A 467 27.24 -17.02 19.40
C PRO A 467 26.50 -16.84 20.73
N ILE A 468 25.35 -16.15 20.67
CA ILE A 468 24.46 -16.04 21.82
C ILE A 468 23.75 -17.37 22.02
N VAL A 469 23.78 -17.89 23.25
CA VAL A 469 23.18 -19.17 23.57
C VAL A 469 22.00 -19.01 24.50
N PHE A 470 20.89 -19.64 24.13
CA PHE A 470 19.74 -19.84 25.01
C PHE A 470 19.51 -21.34 25.22
N ASP A 471 19.44 -21.76 26.48
CA ASP A 471 19.09 -23.13 26.87
C ASP A 471 17.59 -23.22 27.20
N ASN A 472 17.04 -24.43 27.14
CA ASN A 472 15.64 -24.72 27.49
C ASN A 472 14.60 -23.97 26.63
N VAL A 473 14.90 -23.74 25.35
CA VAL A 473 14.00 -23.03 24.43
C VAL A 473 12.94 -23.99 23.89
N PRO A 474 11.63 -23.68 23.97
CA PRO A 474 10.58 -24.46 23.31
C PRO A 474 10.85 -24.61 21.82
N SER A 475 10.72 -25.81 21.27
CA SER A 475 10.92 -26.06 19.83
C SER A 475 9.68 -25.76 18.99
N ALA A 476 9.79 -25.83 17.66
CA ALA A 476 8.69 -25.64 16.70
C ALA A 476 7.92 -24.29 16.80
N ALA A 477 8.53 -23.28 17.43
CA ALA A 477 7.95 -21.96 17.59
C ALA A 477 8.48 -20.98 16.53
N ILE A 478 7.83 -19.81 16.47
CA ILE A 478 8.41 -18.61 15.86
C ILE A 478 9.06 -17.76 16.95
N TYR A 479 10.24 -17.24 16.66
CA TYR A 479 11.09 -16.51 17.60
C TYR A 479 11.34 -15.09 17.13
N TRP A 480 11.67 -14.22 18.07
CA TRP A 480 12.06 -12.84 17.80
C TRP A 480 13.18 -12.44 18.76
N LEU A 481 14.31 -11.98 18.20
CA LEU A 481 15.48 -11.58 18.96
C LEU A 481 15.68 -10.07 18.80
N THR A 482 15.51 -9.32 19.90
CA THR A 482 15.59 -7.85 19.88
C THR A 482 16.76 -7.36 20.73
N ALA A 483 17.47 -6.34 20.26
CA ALA A 483 18.47 -5.65 21.09
C ALA A 483 17.79 -4.74 22.14
N ALA A 484 18.50 -4.40 23.22
CA ALA A 484 17.98 -3.48 24.25
C ALA A 484 17.77 -2.05 23.72
N ASP A 485 18.51 -1.64 22.69
CA ASP A 485 18.39 -0.37 21.95
C ASP A 485 17.66 -0.54 20.61
N SER A 486 16.90 -1.63 20.45
CA SER A 486 16.15 -1.99 19.25
C SER A 486 15.18 -0.89 18.80
N ASP A 487 15.14 -0.67 17.49
CA ASP A 487 14.11 0.08 16.75
C ASP A 487 12.89 -0.78 16.41
N ARG A 488 12.89 -2.05 16.84
CA ARG A 488 11.90 -3.11 16.62
C ARG A 488 11.81 -3.61 15.18
N GLU A 489 12.81 -3.34 14.36
CA GLU A 489 12.86 -3.79 12.98
C GLU A 489 13.57 -5.15 12.79
N GLU A 490 14.02 -5.79 13.88
CA GLU A 490 14.51 -7.16 13.80
C GLU A 490 13.41 -8.12 13.31
N ARG A 491 13.79 -9.08 12.47
CA ARG A 491 12.86 -10.03 11.87
C ARG A 491 12.57 -11.19 12.79
N ILE A 492 11.39 -11.78 12.59
CA ILE A 492 11.04 -13.05 13.20
C ILE A 492 11.75 -14.19 12.46
N PHE A 493 11.96 -15.31 13.15
CA PHE A 493 12.61 -16.48 12.55
C PHE A 493 12.08 -17.79 13.12
N THR A 494 12.20 -18.86 12.35
CA THR A 494 12.16 -20.24 12.85
C THR A 494 13.59 -20.74 13.07
N TYR A 495 13.75 -21.76 13.92
CA TYR A 495 15.04 -22.40 14.17
C TYR A 495 15.02 -23.84 13.69
N GLU A 496 15.66 -24.08 12.55
CA GLU A 496 15.59 -25.33 11.81
C GLU A 496 16.99 -25.85 11.54
N ASN A 497 17.25 -27.13 11.79
CA ASN A 497 18.55 -27.76 11.55
C ASN A 497 19.74 -26.97 12.15
N ASN A 498 19.55 -26.42 13.36
CA ASN A 498 20.51 -25.55 14.06
C ASN A 498 20.83 -24.23 13.34
N GLN A 499 19.89 -23.69 12.57
CA GLN A 499 20.04 -22.44 11.82
C GLN A 499 18.82 -21.53 11.99
N GLN A 500 19.08 -20.21 11.98
CA GLN A 500 18.05 -19.18 11.93
C GLN A 500 17.51 -19.06 10.50
N VAL A 501 16.21 -19.24 10.31
CA VAL A 501 15.48 -19.01 9.05
C VAL A 501 14.56 -17.81 9.25
N TRP A 502 14.90 -16.69 8.62
CA TRP A 502 14.19 -15.41 8.79
C TRP A 502 12.94 -15.32 7.93
N TRP A 503 11.89 -14.71 8.47
CA TRP A 503 10.60 -14.52 7.81
C TRP A 503 10.20 -13.06 7.71
#